data_AF-A0A969KYZ4-F1
#
_entry.id   AF-A0A969KYZ4-F1
#
_cell.length_a   1.000
_cell.length_b   1.000
_cell.length_c   1.000
_cell.angle_alpha   90.00
_cell.angle_beta   90.00
_cell.angle_gamma   90.00
#
_symmetry.space_group_name_H-M   'P 1'
#
loop_
_entity.id
_entity.type
_entity.pdbx_description
1 polymer ?
#
loop_
_entity_poly.entity_id
_entity_poly.type
_entity_poly.pdbx_seq_one_letter_code
_entity_poly.pdbx_strand_id
1 'polypeptide(L)' 'MAFDTLHLVDTNQIEWEEVTQPWYTQPIRRKVLRRDPDTGRTHLLVTYPAGLNAPVHRHSLLTPSLFWKMSWSSMM' A
#
# COMPACT_ATOMS: atom_id res chain seq x y z
N MET A 1 -25.36 10.00 -18.13
CA MET A 1 -24.07 9.84 -17.44
C MET A 1 -24.32 8.93 -16.25
N ALA A 2 -23.80 7.71 -16.28
CA ALA A 2 -23.87 6.81 -15.12
C ALA A 2 -22.75 7.22 -14.16
N PHE A 3 -23.09 7.48 -12.90
CA PHE A 3 -22.07 7.63 -11.87
C PHE A 3 -21.44 6.26 -11.63
N ASP A 4 -20.11 6.19 -11.70
CA ASP A 4 -19.35 5.00 -11.34
C ASP A 4 -19.77 4.51 -9.96
N THR A 5 -19.95 3.21 -9.83
CA THR A 5 -20.28 2.55 -8.56
C THR A 5 -19.28 2.94 -7.49
N LEU A 6 -19.77 3.46 -6.36
CA LEU A 6 -18.93 3.73 -5.20
C LEU A 6 -18.38 2.40 -4.66
N HIS A 7 -17.06 2.21 -4.79
CA HIS A 7 -16.37 1.06 -4.19
C HIS A 7 -15.92 1.41 -2.78
N LEU A 8 -16.73 1.02 -1.78
CA LEU A 8 -16.39 1.14 -0.37
C LEU A 8 -15.72 -0.15 0.12
N VAL A 9 -14.60 -0.01 0.84
CA VAL A 9 -13.86 -1.13 1.43
C VAL A 9 -13.65 -0.87 2.92
N ASP A 10 -14.19 -1.72 3.79
CA ASP A 10 -13.85 -1.70 5.22
C ASP A 10 -12.51 -2.39 5.45
N THR A 11 -11.46 -1.58 5.63
CA THR A 11 -10.10 -2.10 5.78
C THR A 11 -9.92 -2.93 7.06
N ASN A 12 -10.78 -2.80 8.07
CA ASN A 12 -10.65 -3.57 9.32
C ASN A 12 -10.99 -5.05 9.15
N GLN A 13 -11.74 -5.41 8.10
CA GLN A 13 -12.13 -6.79 7.78
C GLN A 13 -11.10 -7.52 6.90
N ILE A 14 -10.02 -6.84 6.51
CA ILE A 14 -8.97 -7.42 5.69
C ILE A 14 -7.75 -7.70 6.59
N GLU A 15 -7.23 -8.91 6.51
CA GLU A 15 -6.02 -9.32 7.24
C GLU A 15 -4.77 -8.62 6.71
N TRP A 16 -3.83 -8.36 7.62
CA TRP A 16 -2.51 -7.86 7.24
C TRP A 16 -1.63 -9.00 6.71
N GLU A 17 -1.04 -8.79 5.53
CA GLU A 17 0.00 -9.64 4.96
C GLU A 17 1.37 -9.06 5.32
N GLU A 18 2.25 -9.87 5.91
CA GLU A 18 3.66 -9.51 6.05
C GLU A 18 4.42 -9.84 4.76
N VAL A 19 5.15 -8.86 4.22
CA VAL A 19 5.92 -9.03 2.98
C VAL A 19 7.31 -8.45 3.09
N THR A 20 8.27 -9.23 2.62
CA THR A 20 9.65 -8.79 2.40
C THR A 20 9.78 -8.31 0.96
N GLN A 21 10.21 -7.07 0.78
CA GLN A 21 10.55 -6.56 -0.56
C GLN A 21 12.06 -6.33 -0.65
N PRO A 22 12.69 -6.55 -1.83
CA PRO A 22 14.14 -6.44 -1.99
C PRO A 22 14.72 -5.06 -1.63
N TRP A 23 13.90 -4.02 -1.65
CA TRP A 23 14.28 -2.63 -1.38
C TRP A 23 13.85 -2.15 0.01
N TYR A 24 13.49 -3.03 0.93
CA TYR A 24 13.24 -2.68 2.32
C TYR A 24 14.20 -3.46 3.22
N THR A 25 14.76 -2.79 4.23
CA THR A 25 15.69 -3.43 5.18
C THR A 25 15.00 -4.37 6.15
N GLN A 26 13.67 -4.33 6.23
CA GLN A 26 12.84 -5.15 7.11
C GLN A 26 11.48 -5.39 6.46
N PRO A 27 10.76 -6.47 6.85
CA PRO A 27 9.41 -6.73 6.36
C PRO A 27 8.47 -5.55 6.61
N ILE A 28 7.52 -5.35 5.71
CA ILE A 28 6.42 -4.41 5.86
C ILE A 28 5.12 -5.19 5.97
N ARG A 29 4.06 -4.57 6.47
CA ARG A 29 2.72 -5.18 6.42
C ARG A 29 1.84 -4.41 5.45
N ARG A 30 1.04 -5.12 4.65
CA ARG A 30 0.12 -4.53 3.67
C ARG A 30 -1.26 -5.19 3.69
N LYS A 31 -2.27 -4.46 3.20
CA LYS A 31 -3.58 -4.98 2.81
C LYS A 31 -3.80 -4.68 1.33
N VAL A 32 -4.24 -5.68 0.57
CA VAL A 32 -4.61 -5.48 -0.83
C VAL A 32 -6.07 -5.05 -0.88
N LEU A 33 -6.32 -3.82 -1.31
CA LEU A 33 -7.68 -3.24 -1.33
C LEU A 33 -8.39 -3.53 -2.66
N ARG A 34 -7.65 -3.48 -3.77
CA ARG A 34 -8.16 -3.76 -5.11
C ARG A 34 -7.02 -4.14 -6.04
N ARG A 35 -7.28 -5.08 -6.95
CA ARG A 35 -6.47 -5.35 -8.14
C ARG A 35 -7.32 -5.08 -9.36
N ASP A 36 -6.80 -4.24 -10.26
CA ASP A 36 -7.39 -3.96 -11.55
C ASP A 36 -6.71 -4.86 -12.59
N PRO A 37 -7.41 -5.87 -13.14
CA PRO A 37 -6.82 -6.81 -14.09
C PRO A 37 -6.51 -6.16 -15.44
N ASP A 38 -7.23 -5.09 -15.82
CA ASP A 38 -7.12 -4.48 -17.15
C ASP A 38 -5.89 -3.56 -17.23
N THR A 39 -5.59 -2.88 -16.12
CA THR A 39 -4.46 -1.94 -16.06
C THR A 39 -3.25 -2.49 -15.29
N GLY A 40 -3.40 -3.64 -14.62
CA GLY A 40 -2.41 -4.18 -13.69
C GLY A 40 -2.26 -3.38 -12.39
N ARG A 41 -3.12 -2.37 -12.15
CA ARG A 41 -3.00 -1.52 -10.96
C ARG A 41 -3.41 -2.26 -9.70
N THR A 42 -2.69 -2.00 -8.62
CA THR A 42 -3.04 -2.52 -7.29
C THR A 42 -3.11 -1.36 -6.30
N HIS A 43 -4.23 -1.27 -5.60
CA HIS A 43 -4.40 -0.35 -4.48
C HIS A 43 -4.11 -1.09 -3.18
N LEU A 44 -3.24 -0.51 -2.36
CA LEU A 44 -2.71 -1.12 -1.15
C LEU A 44 -2.86 -0.15 0.02
N LEU A 45 -3.13 -0.68 1.21
CA LEU A 45 -2.82 0.01 2.46
C LEU A 45 -1.53 -0.60 3.01
N VAL A 46 -0.56 0.23 3.41
CA VAL A 46 0.75 -0.24 3.88
C VAL A 46 1.05 0.38 5.24
N THR A 47 1.57 -0.42 6.16
CA THR A 47 2.17 0.06 7.40
C THR A 47 3.64 -0.32 7.45
N TYR A 48 4.45 0.65 7.84
CA TYR A 48 5.90 0.51 7.94
C TYR A 48 6.30 0.37 9.40
N PRO A 49 7.21 -0.56 9.74
CA PRO A 49 7.74 -0.63 11.09
C PRO A 49 8.65 0.58 11.36
N ALA A 50 8.78 0.95 12.64
CA ALA A 50 9.69 2.01 13.04
C ALA A 50 11.13 1.68 12.60
N GLY A 51 11.87 2.72 12.20
CA GLY A 51 13.26 2.58 11.76
C GLY A 51 13.45 1.95 10.38
N LEU A 52 12.37 1.66 9.63
CA LEU A 52 12.49 1.14 8.27
C LEU A 52 13.31 2.10 7.41
N ASN A 53 14.34 1.55 6.77
CA ASN A 53 15.08 2.22 5.72
C ASN A 53 14.66 1.63 4.35
N ALA A 54 14.43 2.52 3.40
CA ALA A 54 14.13 2.17 2.02
C ALA A 54 15.22 2.77 1.13
N PRO A 55 16.20 1.98 0.65
CA PRO A 55 17.15 2.45 -0.34
C PRO A 55 16.44 3.08 -1.54
N VAL A 56 17.14 4.03 -2.18
CA VAL A 56 16.66 4.66 -3.40
C VAL A 56 16.38 3.57 -4.44
N HIS A 57 15.15 3.52 -4.91
CA HIS A 57 14.71 2.57 -5.93
C HIS A 57 13.87 3.30 -6.99
N ARG A 58 13.80 2.70 -8.18
CA ARG A 58 13.06 3.26 -9.31
C ARG A 58 11.72 2.54 -9.43
N HIS A 59 10.64 3.32 -9.44
CA HIS A 59 9.34 2.81 -9.86
C HIS A 59 9.31 2.69 -11.38
N SER A 60 9.06 1.50 -11.89
CA SER A 60 8.65 1.34 -13.29
C SER A 60 7.16 1.70 -13.40
N LEU A 61 6.74 2.22 -14.55
CA LEU A 61 5.32 2.56 -14.80
C LEU A 61 4.36 1.36 -14.66
N LEU A 62 4.89 0.13 -14.58
CA LEU A 62 4.15 -1.12 -14.37
C LEU A 62 3.97 -1.48 -12.89
N THR A 63 4.51 -0.69 -11.97
CA THR A 63 4.40 -0.89 -10.51
C THR A 63 3.79 0.36 -9.87
N PRO A 64 2.46 0.42 -9.69
CA PRO A 64 1.83 1.59 -9.10
C PRO A 64 2.07 1.57 -7.60
N SER A 65 3.08 2.32 -7.16
CA SER A 65 3.30 2.63 -5.76
C SER A 65 2.92 4.09 -5.53
N LEU A 66 1.62 4.39 -5.52
CA LEU A 66 1.14 5.66 -4.98
C LEU A 66 1.15 5.53 -3.46
N PHE A 67 2.23 5.99 -2.83
CA PHE A 67 2.35 6.05 -1.37
C PHE A 67 1.60 7.27 -0.84
N TRP A 68 0.44 7.04 -0.21
CA TRP A 68 -0.09 8.00 0.76
C TRP A 68 0.53 7.70 2.12
N LYS A 69 1.49 8.54 2.55
CA LYS A 69 2.08 8.47 3.89
C LYS A 69 1.14 9.19 4.87
N MET A 70 0.34 8.43 5.64
CA MET A 70 -0.27 8.97 6.85
C MET A 70 0.75 8.83 7.99
N SER A 71 1.44 9.92 8.34
CA SER A 71 2.20 9.97 9.59
C SER A 71 1.22 10.18 10.75
N TRP A 72 1.16 9.22 11.65
CA TRP A 72 0.61 9.45 12.98
C TRP A 72 1.72 10.04 13.83
N SER A 73 1.59 11.30 14.22
CA SER A 73 2.32 11.83 15.37
C SER A 73 1.58 11.36 16.61
N SER A 74 2.21 10.50 17.41
CA SER A 74 1.75 10.27 18.79
C SER A 74 1.90 11.60 19.54
N MET A 75 0.76 12.16 19.99
CA MET A 75 0.77 13.18 21.03
C MET A 75 1.28 12.53 22.31
N MET A 76 2.45 13.00 22.78
CA MET A 76 2.83 12.94 24.19
C MET A 76 2.04 13.99 24.97
#